data_AF-A0A1H8U2J8-F1
#
_entry.id   AF-A0A1H8U2J8-F1
#
_cell.length_a   1.000
_cell.length_b   1.000
_cell.length_c   1.000
_cell.angle_alpha   90.00
_cell.angle_beta   90.00
_cell.angle_gamma   90.00
#
_symmetry.space_group_name_H-M   'P 1'
#
loop_
_entity.id
_entity.type
_entity.pdbx_description
1 polymer ?
#
loop_
_entity_poly.entity_id
_entity_poly.type
_entity_poly.pdbx_seq_one_letter_code
_entity_poly.pdbx_strand_id
1 'polypeptide(L)' 'MSSHIDAKQIEHEGLRQVWSVRDFAHRHRLDKEEEKRLLALFGSFATKQELLANAQRPCLFR' A
#
# COMPACT_ATOMS: atom_id res chain seq x y z
N MET A 1 -18.85 30.46 -1.97
CA MET A 1 -19.39 29.09 -1.84
C MET A 1 -18.37 28.30 -1.04
N SER A 2 -18.62 28.10 0.26
CA SER A 2 -17.71 27.39 1.15
C SER A 2 -17.83 25.90 0.86
N SER A 3 -16.82 25.30 0.24
CA SER A 3 -16.76 23.85 0.04
C SER A 3 -16.63 23.22 1.43
N HIS A 4 -17.70 22.55 1.88
CA HIS A 4 -17.69 21.74 3.09
C HIS A 4 -16.67 20.62 2.89
N ILE A 5 -15.53 20.73 3.56
CA ILE A 5 -14.58 19.63 3.67
C ILE A 5 -15.16 18.70 4.73
N ASP A 6 -15.75 17.60 4.29
CA ASP A 6 -16.25 16.56 5.17
C ASP A 6 -15.10 16.00 6.02
N ALA A 7 -15.09 16.33 7.31
CA ALA A 7 -14.10 15.88 8.28
C ALA A 7 -14.01 14.33 8.40
N LYS A 8 -15.02 13.60 7.86
CA LYS A 8 -14.98 12.14 7.71
C LYS A 8 -13.92 11.63 6.74
N GLN A 9 -13.43 12.46 5.80
CA GLN A 9 -12.31 12.06 4.93
C GLN A 9 -10.95 12.14 5.63
N ILE A 10 -10.85 12.90 6.73
CA ILE A 10 -9.58 13.22 7.40
C ILE A 10 -9.24 12.18 8.49
N GLU A 11 -10.23 11.45 9.04
CA GLU A 11 -9.97 10.40 10.05
C GLU A 11 -9.12 9.23 9.53
N HIS A 12 -8.94 9.11 8.22
CA HIS A 12 -8.07 8.09 7.61
C HIS A 12 -6.61 8.53 7.39
N GLU A 13 -6.25 9.80 7.67
CA GLU A 13 -4.85 10.25 7.58
C GLU A 13 -3.99 9.78 8.76
N GLY A 14 -4.61 9.37 9.88
CA GLY A 14 -3.90 9.10 11.13
C GLY A 14 -3.52 7.64 11.39
N LEU A 15 -4.17 6.67 10.73
CA LEU A 15 -3.89 5.25 10.96
C LEU A 15 -2.95 4.74 9.87
N ARG A 16 -1.65 5.02 10.02
CA ARG A 16 -0.58 4.32 9.28
C ARG A 16 -0.64 2.84 9.66
N GLN A 17 -1.54 2.10 9.02
CA GLN A 17 -1.64 0.66 9.20
C GLN A 17 -0.34 0.06 8.66
N VAL A 18 0.51 -0.42 9.57
CA VAL A 18 1.76 -1.12 9.23
C VAL A 18 1.44 -2.58 8.99
N TRP A 19 1.94 -3.12 7.89
CA TRP A 19 1.73 -4.49 7.45
C TRP A 19 3.07 -5.15 7.22
N SER A 20 3.16 -6.46 7.46
CA SER A 20 4.31 -7.23 6.98
C SER A 20 4.25 -7.29 5.46
N VAL A 21 5.39 -7.04 4.80
CA VAL A 21 5.49 -7.11 3.34
C VAL A 21 5.10 -8.50 2.83
N ARG A 22 5.45 -9.56 3.57
CA ARG A 22 5.08 -10.94 3.24
C ARG A 22 3.58 -11.17 3.32
N ASP A 23 2.95 -10.75 4.41
CA ASP A 23 1.49 -10.88 4.58
C ASP A 23 0.73 -10.08 3.52
N PHE A 24 1.24 -8.89 3.18
CA PHE A 24 0.69 -8.06 2.13
C PHE A 24 0.84 -8.72 0.76
N ALA A 25 2.02 -9.23 0.42
CA ALA A 25 2.27 -9.94 -0.83
C ALA A 25 1.37 -11.16 -0.99
N HIS A 26 1.19 -11.93 0.09
CA HIS A 26 0.29 -13.07 0.09
C HIS A 26 -1.18 -12.67 -0.14
N ARG A 27 -1.67 -11.65 0.57
CA ARG A 27 -3.06 -11.17 0.45
C ARG A 27 -3.35 -10.51 -0.90
N HIS A 28 -2.38 -9.77 -1.45
CA HIS A 28 -2.52 -9.06 -2.72
C HIS A 28 -2.11 -9.90 -3.94
N ARG A 29 -1.69 -11.16 -3.72
CA ARG A 29 -1.22 -12.09 -4.76
C ARG A 29 -0.11 -11.46 -5.60
N LEU A 30 0.82 -10.78 -4.95
CA LEU A 30 2.00 -10.21 -5.60
C LEU A 30 2.96 -11.32 -6.01
N ASP A 31 3.65 -11.10 -7.14
CA ASP A 31 4.71 -11.99 -7.56
C ASP A 31 5.91 -11.92 -6.61
N LYS A 32 6.69 -13.00 -6.56
CA LYS A 32 7.89 -13.09 -5.70
C LYS A 32 8.90 -12.00 -5.99
N GLU A 33 9.00 -11.56 -7.24
CA GLU A 33 9.87 -10.44 -7.63
C GLU A 33 9.41 -9.13 -7.00
N GLU A 34 8.10 -8.88 -6.96
CA GLU A 34 7.53 -7.68 -6.37
C GLU A 34 7.60 -7.73 -4.83
N GLU A 35 7.38 -8.90 -4.21
CA GLU A 35 7.62 -9.09 -2.78
C GLU A 35 9.07 -8.78 -2.42
N LYS A 36 10.04 -9.30 -3.18
CA LYS A 36 11.47 -9.06 -2.96
C LYS A 36 11.82 -7.60 -3.14
N ARG A 37 11.20 -6.92 -4.12
CA ARG A 37 11.38 -5.48 -4.36
C ARG A 37 10.81 -4.64 -3.21
N LEU A 38 9.60 -4.95 -2.75
CA LEU A 38 9.00 -4.27 -1.60
C LEU A 38 9.81 -4.51 -0.31
N LEU A 39 10.33 -5.74 -0.11
CA LEU A 39 11.24 -6.06 0.99
C LEU A 39 12.56 -5.27 0.89
N ALA A 40 13.10 -5.08 -0.31
CA ALA A 40 14.32 -4.30 -0.51
C ALA A 40 14.10 -2.79 -0.30
N LEU A 41 12.92 -2.27 -0.63
CA LEU A 41 12.58 -0.85 -0.48
C LEU A 41 12.21 -0.48 0.96
N PHE A 42 11.40 -1.30 1.63
CA PHE A 42 10.83 -0.96 2.93
C PHE A 42 11.31 -1.87 4.08
N GLY A 43 11.94 -3.00 3.78
CA GLY A 43 12.29 -4.02 4.77
C GLY A 43 11.11 -4.93 5.11
N SER A 44 11.11 -5.54 6.30
CA SER A 44 10.11 -6.55 6.69
C SER A 44 8.70 -6.00 6.93
N PHE A 45 8.58 -4.71 7.23
CA PHE A 45 7.33 -4.03 7.57
C PHE A 45 7.25 -2.69 6.87
N ALA A 46 6.07 -2.37 6.35
CA ALA A 46 5.82 -1.13 5.63
C ALA A 46 4.39 -0.66 5.88
N THR A 47 4.12 0.62 5.68
CA THR A 47 2.73 1.07 5.76
C THR A 47 1.93 0.56 4.57
N LYS A 48 0.64 0.29 4.79
CA LYS A 48 -0.30 -0.11 3.75
C LYS A 48 -0.30 0.88 2.58
N GLN A 49 -0.16 2.18 2.87
CA GLN A 49 -0.10 3.20 1.84
C GLN A 49 1.17 3.10 1.01
N GLU A 50 2.34 2.93 1.63
CA GLU A 50 3.60 2.72 0.91
C GLU A 50 3.56 1.46 0.06
N LEU A 51 3.03 0.36 0.61
CA LEU A 51 2.87 -0.90 -0.09
C LEU A 51 1.91 -0.77 -1.28
N LEU A 52 0.76 -0.12 -1.12
CA LEU A 52 -0.17 0.10 -2.23
C LEU A 52 0.37 1.06 -3.29
N ALA A 53 1.13 2.08 -2.87
CA ALA A 53 1.70 3.05 -3.79
C ALA A 53 2.84 2.46 -4.63
N ASN A 54 3.56 1.47 -4.09
CA ASN A 54 4.73 0.88 -4.74
C ASN A 54 4.47 -0.50 -5.33
N ALA A 55 3.43 -1.21 -4.88
CA ALA A 55 3.05 -2.49 -5.45
C ALA A 55 2.54 -2.28 -6.88
N GLN A 56 3.38 -2.64 -7.84
CA GLN A 56 2.99 -2.64 -9.24
C GLN A 56 2.22 -3.92 -9.51
N ARG A 57 0.92 -3.80 -9.79
CA ARG A 57 0.23 -4.85 -10.55
C ARG A 57 0.81 -4.84 -11.95
N PRO A 58 1.15 -6.00 -12.54
CA PRO A 58 1.49 -6.03 -13.95
C PRO A 58 0.33 -5.41 -14.72
N CYS A 59 0.57 -4.26 -15.34
CA CYS A 59 -0.40 -3.65 -16.22
C CYS A 59 -0.64 -4.65 -17.36
N LEU A 60 -1.78 -5.33 -17.33
CA LEU A 60 -2.31 -6.08 -18.46
C LEU A 60 -2.74 -5.06 -19.51
N PHE A 61 -1.79 -4.36 -20.14
CA PHE A 61 -2.05 -3.68 -21.39
C PHE A 61 -2.32 -4.78 -22.42
N ARG A 62 -3.59 -4.92 -22.78
CA ARG A 62 -4.08 -5.83 -23.81
C ARG A 62 -4.42 -5.04 -25.06
#